data_AF-A0AA34R4A7-F1
#
_entry.id   AF-A0AA34R4A7-F1
#
_cell.length_a   1.000
_cell.length_b   1.000
_cell.length_c   1.000
_cell.angle_alpha   90.00
_cell.angle_beta   90.00
_cell.angle_gamma   90.00
#
_symmetry.space_group_name_H-M   'P 1'
#
loop_
_entity.id
_entity.type
_entity.pdbx_description
1 polymer ?
#
loop_
_entity_poly.entity_id
_entity_poly.type
_entity_poly.pdbx_seq_one_letter_code
_entity_poly.pdbx_strand_id
1 'polypeptide(L)'
;MKIPKNYIPGTNPYKSLPKKPIIESKKISKKQEQINAEIMNSQEKILKLYMRRLQKKDQVMLQNFIMEGHKVGSKIFNNLPKTLQEIITIMNIESLRVLLKNTKNPIKKLYIKFSTWTLNKLLKSINNSNIPQNKKTSKKM
;
A
#
# COMPACT_ATOMS: atom_id res chain seq x y z
N MET A 1 4.54 40.13 -21.31
CA MET A 1 4.48 38.71 -21.72
C MET A 1 5.49 38.49 -22.84
N LYS A 2 6.48 37.60 -22.67
CA LYS A 2 7.49 37.32 -23.70
C LYS A 2 6.94 36.29 -24.69
N ILE A 3 6.76 36.68 -25.95
CA ILE A 3 6.35 35.78 -27.03
C ILE A 3 7.57 34.92 -27.40
N PRO A 4 7.44 33.58 -27.51
CA PRO A 4 8.54 32.72 -27.92
C PRO A 4 8.97 33.04 -29.36
N LYS A 5 10.28 32.98 -29.63
CA LYS A 5 10.94 33.43 -30.87
C LYS A 5 10.51 32.70 -32.16
N ASN A 6 9.63 31.70 -32.07
CA ASN A 6 9.18 30.86 -33.18
C ASN A 6 7.66 30.99 -33.43
N TYR A 7 7.09 32.18 -33.27
CA TYR A 7 5.67 32.42 -33.55
C TYR A 7 5.42 32.69 -35.04
N ILE A 8 4.60 31.84 -35.68
CA ILE A 8 4.10 32.06 -37.05
C ILE A 8 2.74 32.75 -36.96
N PRO A 9 2.59 34.01 -37.43
CA PRO A 9 1.33 34.75 -37.36
C PRO A 9 0.20 34.00 -38.06
N GLY A 10 -0.99 33.97 -37.45
CA GLY A 10 -2.17 33.28 -37.99
C GLY A 10 -2.36 31.82 -37.53
N THR A 11 -1.45 31.30 -36.69
CA THR A 11 -1.60 29.97 -36.07
C THR A 11 -1.80 30.09 -34.55
N ASN A 12 -2.72 29.28 -33.99
CA ASN A 12 -2.93 29.23 -32.54
C ASN A 12 -1.66 28.64 -31.88
N PRO A 13 -0.95 29.39 -31.00
CA PRO A 13 0.33 28.97 -30.41
C PRO A 13 0.22 27.72 -29.52
N TYR A 14 -0.99 27.27 -29.19
CA TYR A 14 -1.25 26.08 -28.38
C TYR A 14 -1.53 24.82 -29.23
N LYS A 15 -1.62 24.94 -30.56
CA LYS A 15 -1.96 23.81 -31.45
C LYS A 15 -0.78 22.83 -31.67
N SER A 16 0.44 23.28 -31.40
CA SER A 16 1.68 22.49 -31.54
C SER A 16 2.18 21.88 -30.23
N LEU A 17 1.44 22.00 -29.13
CA LEU A 17 1.74 21.22 -27.94
C LEU A 17 1.57 19.73 -28.30
N PRO A 18 2.59 18.88 -28.13
CA PRO A 18 2.42 17.46 -28.36
C PRO A 18 1.26 17.02 -27.46
N LYS A 19 0.21 16.46 -28.08
CA LYS A 19 -0.84 15.77 -27.31
C LYS A 19 -0.08 14.77 -26.45
N LYS A 20 -0.07 14.98 -25.13
CA LYS A 20 0.46 13.98 -24.19
C LYS A 20 -0.10 12.64 -24.66
N PRO A 21 0.72 11.59 -24.82
CA PRO A 21 0.19 10.29 -25.18
C PRO A 21 -0.93 10.01 -24.19
N ILE A 22 -2.15 9.87 -24.70
CA ILE A 22 -3.27 9.38 -23.91
C ILE A 22 -2.79 7.99 -23.54
N ILE A 23 -2.31 7.83 -22.30
CA ILE A 23 -1.99 6.54 -21.74
C ILE A 23 -3.31 5.79 -21.83
N GLU A 24 -3.44 4.95 -22.86
CA GLU A 24 -4.62 4.11 -23.03
C GLU A 24 -4.75 3.32 -21.74
N SER A 25 -5.70 3.70 -20.90
CA SER A 25 -5.98 3.02 -19.65
C SER A 25 -6.39 1.60 -20.03
N LYS A 26 -5.44 0.67 -19.96
CA LYS A 26 -5.63 -0.73 -20.33
C LYS A 26 -6.87 -1.23 -19.58
N LYS A 27 -7.98 -1.45 -20.31
CA LYS A 27 -9.26 -1.82 -19.71
C LYS A 27 -9.04 -3.05 -18.83
N ILE A 28 -9.31 -2.89 -17.53
CA ILE A 28 -9.20 -3.97 -16.55
C ILE A 28 -10.31 -4.97 -16.87
N SER A 29 -10.03 -6.27 -16.79
CA SER A 29 -11.08 -7.28 -17.05
C SER A 29 -12.14 -7.23 -15.95
N LYS A 30 -13.41 -7.52 -16.27
CA LYS A 30 -14.51 -7.61 -15.28
C LYS A 30 -14.16 -8.48 -14.09
N LYS A 31 -13.43 -9.59 -14.32
CA LYS A 31 -12.94 -10.47 -13.26
C LYS A 31 -11.95 -9.76 -12.33
N GLN A 32 -11.02 -8.99 -12.89
CA GLN A 32 -10.05 -8.24 -12.09
C GLN A 32 -10.72 -7.10 -11.32
N GLU A 33 -11.74 -6.45 -11.88
CA GLU A 33 -12.56 -5.46 -11.17
C GLU A 33 -13.27 -6.08 -9.96
N GLN A 34 -13.87 -7.27 -10.11
CA GLN A 34 -14.50 -8.00 -9.00
C GLN A 34 -13.49 -8.34 -7.89
N ILE A 35 -12.30 -8.81 -8.27
CA ILE A 35 -11.23 -9.11 -7.30
C ILE A 35 -10.78 -7.83 -6.58
N ASN A 36 -10.61 -6.72 -7.31
CA ASN A 36 -10.24 -5.44 -6.72
C ASN A 36 -11.31 -4.94 -5.74
N ALA A 37 -12.59 -5.07 -6.09
CA ALA A 37 -13.70 -4.71 -5.22
C ALA A 37 -13.71 -5.58 -3.94
N GLU A 38 -13.45 -6.88 -4.04
CA GLU A 38 -13.33 -7.77 -2.88
C GLU A 38 -12.16 -7.36 -1.97
N ILE A 39 -11.01 -7.02 -2.55
CA ILE A 39 -9.85 -6.50 -1.82
C ILE A 39 -10.21 -5.21 -1.09
N MET A 40 -10.81 -4.23 -1.78
CA MET A 40 -11.18 -2.94 -1.19
C MET A 40 -12.18 -3.12 -0.05
N ASN A 41 -13.22 -3.95 -0.24
CA ASN A 41 -14.21 -4.23 0.80
C ASN A 41 -13.59 -4.89 2.04
N SER A 42 -12.63 -5.80 1.85
CA SER A 42 -11.95 -6.47 2.96
C SER A 42 -11.03 -5.51 3.72
N GLN A 43 -10.24 -4.73 2.99
CA GLN A 43 -9.38 -3.68 3.54
C GLN A 43 -10.19 -2.62 4.30
N GLU A 44 -11.34 -2.19 3.78
CA GLU A 44 -12.20 -1.19 4.40
C GLU A 44 -12.75 -1.67 5.75
N LYS A 45 -13.15 -2.94 5.86
CA LYS A 45 -13.61 -3.52 7.13
C LYS A 45 -12.53 -3.48 8.21
N ILE A 46 -11.30 -3.85 7.83
CA ILE A 46 -10.13 -3.77 8.71
C ILE A 46 -9.89 -2.31 9.11
N LEU A 47 -9.85 -1.42 8.13
CA LEU A 47 -9.58 0.00 8.36
C LEU A 47 -10.61 0.61 9.32
N LYS A 48 -11.91 0.37 9.12
CA LYS A 48 -12.99 0.83 10.00
C LYS A 48 -12.83 0.34 11.44
N LEU A 49 -12.41 -0.91 11.63
CA LEU A 49 -12.20 -1.48 12.96
C LEU A 49 -11.04 -0.80 13.69
N TYR A 50 -9.92 -0.58 13.01
CA TYR A 50 -8.74 0.03 13.62
C TYR A 50 -8.85 1.55 13.76
N MET A 51 -9.45 2.25 12.79
CA MET A 51 -9.65 3.71 12.85
C MET A 51 -10.39 4.15 14.11
N ARG A 52 -11.37 3.36 14.59
CA ARG A 52 -12.09 3.62 15.84
C ARG A 52 -11.20 3.63 17.09
N ARG A 53 -10.03 2.99 17.05
CA ARG A 53 -9.10 2.85 18.17
C ARG A 53 -7.89 3.77 18.06
N LEU A 54 -7.68 4.41 16.91
CA LEU A 54 -6.53 5.28 16.65
C LEU A 54 -6.80 6.71 17.10
N GLN A 55 -5.75 7.38 17.58
CA GLN A 55 -5.78 8.83 17.80
C GLN A 55 -5.85 9.57 16.46
N LYS A 56 -6.40 10.79 16.45
CA LYS A 56 -6.59 11.59 15.22
C LYS A 56 -5.29 11.76 14.41
N LYS A 57 -4.14 11.95 15.09
CA LYS A 57 -2.82 12.05 14.45
C LYS A 57 -2.46 10.77 13.68
N ASP A 58 -2.67 9.62 14.29
CA ASP A 58 -2.36 8.32 13.70
C ASP A 58 -3.32 7.96 12.56
N GLN A 59 -4.60 8.37 12.67
CA GLN A 59 -5.57 8.24 11.59
C GLN A 59 -5.12 8.99 10.33
N VAL A 60 -4.70 10.26 10.50
CA VAL A 60 -4.20 11.09 9.39
C VAL A 60 -2.93 10.49 8.79
N MET A 61 -1.98 10.04 9.61
CA MET A 61 -0.76 9.42 9.12
C MET A 61 -1.03 8.13 8.34
N LEU A 62 -1.96 7.30 8.80
CA LEU A 62 -2.37 6.09 8.10
C LEU A 62 -3.08 6.40 6.78
N GLN A 63 -3.96 7.40 6.75
CA GLN A 63 -4.63 7.84 5.52
C GLN A 63 -3.62 8.37 4.49
N ASN A 64 -2.70 9.24 4.91
CA ASN A 64 -1.64 9.76 4.04
C ASN A 64 -0.80 8.63 3.47
N PHE A 65 -0.41 7.66 4.30
CA PHE A 65 0.35 6.50 3.85
C PHE A 65 -0.37 5.73 2.73
N ILE A 66 -1.67 5.50 2.89
CA ILE A 66 -2.50 4.78 1.91
C ILE A 66 -2.69 5.61 0.63
N MET A 67 -3.02 6.90 0.76
CA MET A 67 -3.28 7.79 -0.37
C MET A 67 -2.05 8.02 -1.24
N GLU A 68 -0.88 8.13 -0.62
CA GLU A 68 0.40 8.30 -1.32
C GLU A 68 0.90 6.99 -1.97
N GLY A 69 0.24 5.85 -1.71
CA GLY A 69 0.55 4.58 -2.33
C GLY A 69 1.89 3.98 -1.88
N HIS A 70 2.30 4.26 -0.64
CA HIS A 70 3.56 3.75 -0.10
C HIS A 70 3.52 2.23 0.06
N LYS A 71 4.70 1.61 -0.12
CA LYS A 71 4.85 0.16 -0.02
C LYS A 71 5.23 -0.27 1.39
N VAL A 72 4.77 -1.45 1.81
CA VAL A 72 5.25 -2.12 3.02
C VAL A 72 6.74 -2.39 2.91
N GLY A 73 7.50 -2.14 3.98
CA GLY A 73 8.96 -2.26 4.03
C GLY A 73 9.72 -1.07 3.44
N SER A 74 9.03 -0.05 2.91
CA SER A 74 9.66 1.21 2.52
C SER A 74 10.23 1.97 3.73
N LYS A 75 11.12 2.94 3.48
CA LYS A 75 11.64 3.83 4.53
C LYS A 75 10.51 4.54 5.29
N ILE A 76 9.47 4.96 4.56
CA ILE A 76 8.31 5.64 5.13
C ILE A 76 7.52 4.69 6.03
N PHE A 77 7.31 3.45 5.59
CA PHE A 77 6.68 2.40 6.41
C PHE A 77 7.46 2.13 7.70
N ASN A 78 8.80 1.97 7.61
CA ASN A 78 9.63 1.68 8.77
C ASN A 78 9.66 2.83 9.79
N ASN A 79 9.38 4.05 9.35
CA ASN A 79 9.29 5.24 10.21
C ASN A 79 7.92 5.41 10.88
N LEU A 80 6.91 4.61 10.50
CA LEU A 80 5.58 4.69 11.12
C LEU A 80 5.60 4.15 12.56
N PRO A 81 4.69 4.60 13.43
CA PRO A 81 4.40 3.93 14.70
C PRO A 81 4.09 2.45 14.48
N LYS A 82 4.54 1.58 15.41
CA LYS A 82 4.37 0.12 15.31
C LYS A 82 2.91 -0.29 15.07
N THR A 83 1.96 0.36 15.75
CA THR A 83 0.53 0.12 15.56
C THR A 83 0.09 0.36 14.12
N LEU A 84 0.59 1.41 13.46
CA LEU A 84 0.28 1.68 12.05
C LEU A 84 0.96 0.67 11.13
N GLN A 85 2.21 0.30 11.41
CA GLN A 85 2.90 -0.77 10.67
C GLN A 85 2.12 -2.08 10.73
N GLU A 86 1.59 -2.43 11.91
CA GLU A 86 0.77 -3.63 12.14
C GLU A 86 -0.50 -3.59 11.28
N ILE A 87 -1.27 -2.49 11.36
CA ILE A 87 -2.53 -2.33 10.62
C ILE A 87 -2.30 -2.46 9.11
N ILE A 88 -1.31 -1.75 8.57
CA ILE A 88 -0.97 -1.79 7.15
C ILE A 88 -0.56 -3.21 6.74
N THR A 89 0.24 -3.90 7.57
CA THR A 89 0.67 -5.27 7.31
C THR A 89 -0.53 -6.23 7.27
N ILE A 90 -1.46 -6.12 8.20
CA ILE A 90 -2.69 -6.94 8.25
C ILE A 90 -3.55 -6.69 7.00
N MET A 91 -3.76 -5.44 6.61
CA MET A 91 -4.50 -5.10 5.38
C MET A 91 -3.87 -5.73 4.13
N ASN A 92 -2.54 -5.70 4.03
CA ASN A 92 -1.81 -6.30 2.90
C ASN A 92 -1.93 -7.82 2.90
N ILE A 93 -1.81 -8.48 4.06
CA ILE A 93 -2.02 -9.93 4.20
C ILE A 93 -3.41 -10.33 3.71
N GLU A 94 -4.45 -9.57 4.10
CA GLU A 94 -5.82 -9.87 3.71
C GLU A 94 -6.03 -9.70 2.20
N SER A 95 -5.37 -8.72 1.59
CA SER A 95 -5.36 -8.53 0.14
C SER A 95 -4.75 -9.73 -0.58
N LEU A 96 -3.62 -10.25 -0.06
CA LEU A 96 -2.99 -11.45 -0.59
C LEU A 96 -3.86 -12.70 -0.44
N ARG A 97 -4.66 -12.81 0.64
CA ARG A 97 -5.62 -13.91 0.80
C ARG A 97 -6.69 -13.90 -0.28
N VAL A 98 -7.28 -12.73 -0.56
CA VAL A 98 -8.27 -12.56 -1.65
C VAL A 98 -7.64 -12.89 -3.01
N LEU A 99 -6.42 -12.39 -3.26
CA LEU A 99 -5.68 -12.71 -4.49
C LEU A 99 -5.40 -14.20 -4.62
N LEU A 100 -5.01 -14.89 -3.54
CA LEU A 100 -4.70 -16.31 -3.56
C LEU A 100 -5.94 -17.15 -3.92
N LYS A 101 -7.11 -16.81 -3.35
CA LYS A 101 -8.38 -17.48 -3.64
C LYS A 101 -8.75 -17.38 -5.14
N ASN A 102 -8.49 -16.22 -5.73
CA ASN A 102 -8.91 -15.91 -7.10
C ASN A 102 -7.86 -16.24 -8.18
N THR A 103 -6.60 -16.51 -7.79
CA THR A 103 -5.50 -16.82 -8.71
C THR A 103 -5.52 -18.29 -9.10
N LYS A 104 -5.61 -18.58 -10.41
CA LYS A 104 -5.51 -19.97 -10.93
C LYS A 104 -4.07 -20.40 -11.22
N ASN A 105 -3.21 -19.48 -11.65
CA ASN A 105 -1.84 -19.77 -12.07
C ASN A 105 -0.96 -20.23 -10.88
N PRO A 106 -0.30 -21.40 -10.96
CA PRO A 106 0.45 -21.97 -9.84
C PRO A 106 1.70 -21.16 -9.44
N ILE A 107 2.42 -20.58 -10.42
CA ILE A 107 3.60 -19.74 -10.16
C ILE A 107 3.16 -18.48 -9.40
N LYS A 108 2.06 -17.85 -9.84
CA LYS A 108 1.49 -16.69 -9.13
C LYS A 108 1.01 -17.07 -7.73
N LYS A 109 0.40 -18.24 -7.54
CA LYS A 109 0.03 -18.74 -6.22
C LYS A 109 1.26 -18.88 -5.31
N LEU A 110 2.37 -19.42 -5.81
CA LEU A 110 3.60 -19.57 -5.02
C LEU A 110 4.16 -18.21 -4.63
N TYR A 111 4.21 -17.26 -5.57
CA TYR A 111 4.62 -15.88 -5.28
C TYR A 111 3.75 -15.22 -4.21
N ILE A 112 2.42 -15.38 -4.30
CA ILE A 112 1.48 -14.85 -3.31
C ILE A 112 1.72 -15.53 -1.95
N LYS A 113 1.88 -16.86 -1.90
CA LYS A 113 2.19 -17.59 -0.66
C LYS A 113 3.48 -17.10 -0.01
N PHE A 114 4.54 -16.90 -0.80
CA PHE A 114 5.81 -16.37 -0.32
C PHE A 114 5.64 -14.95 0.23
N SER A 115 4.93 -14.09 -0.49
CA SER A 115 4.61 -12.72 -0.05
C SER A 115 3.80 -12.73 1.26
N THR A 116 2.83 -13.63 1.41
CA THR A 116 2.06 -13.78 2.65
C THR A 116 2.95 -14.25 3.79
N TRP A 117 3.89 -15.18 3.52
CA TRP A 117 4.84 -15.66 4.52
C TRP A 117 5.79 -14.55 5.00
N THR A 118 6.35 -13.74 4.09
CA THR A 118 7.23 -12.62 4.47
C THR A 118 6.49 -11.57 5.29
N LEU A 119 5.26 -11.22 4.91
CA LEU A 119 4.44 -10.29 5.69
C LEU A 119 4.04 -10.85 7.06
N ASN A 120 3.74 -12.15 7.17
CA ASN A 120 3.50 -12.78 8.46
C ASN A 120 4.76 -12.76 9.36
N LYS A 121 5.95 -12.94 8.78
CA LYS A 121 7.22 -12.81 9.52
C LYS A 121 7.43 -11.38 10.02
N LEU A 122 7.14 -10.39 9.17
CA LEU A 122 7.17 -8.97 9.54
C LEU A 122 6.18 -8.67 10.68
N LEU A 123 4.94 -9.15 10.57
CA LEU A 123 3.91 -8.96 11.59
C LEU A 123 4.34 -9.54 12.95
N LYS A 124 4.93 -10.74 12.96
CA LYS A 124 5.50 -11.34 14.17
C LYS A 124 6.64 -10.49 14.76
N SER A 125 7.50 -9.94 13.91
CA SER A 125 8.59 -9.07 14.34
C SER A 125 8.07 -7.78 15.00
N ILE A 126 7.04 -7.17 14.43
CA ILE A 126 6.39 -5.98 14.99
C ILE A 126 5.82 -6.31 16.38
N ASN A 127 5.11 -7.44 16.51
CA ASN A 127 4.46 -7.83 17.76
C ASN A 127 5.45 -8.25 18.86
N ASN A 128 6.53 -8.96 18.51
CA ASN A 128 7.55 -9.38 19.49
C ASN A 128 8.30 -8.20 20.11
N SER A 129 8.36 -7.06 19.41
CA SER A 129 9.00 -5.85 19.91
C SER A 129 8.21 -5.12 21.02
N ASN A 130 7.04 -5.63 21.43
CA ASN A 130 6.23 -5.12 22.53
C ASN A 130 6.49 -5.85 23.86
N ILE A 131 7.38 -6.85 23.89
CA ILE A 131 7.81 -7.47 25.16
C ILE A 131 8.91 -6.57 25.74
N PRO A 132 8.69 -5.84 26.85
CA PRO A 132 9.77 -5.18 27.54
C PRO A 132 10.79 -6.26 27.93
N GLN A 133 12.05 -6.09 27.53
CA GLN A 133 13.17 -6.94 27.95
C GLN A 133 13.40 -6.78 29.45
N ASN A 134 12.51 -7.36 30.26
CA ASN A 134 12.61 -7.37 31.70
C ASN A 134 12.72 -8.83 32.15
N LYS A 135 13.93 -9.38 32.01
CA LYS A 135 14.52 -10.48 32.82
C LYS A 135 15.67 -11.16 32.06
N LYS A 136 16.90 -10.93 32.52
CA LYS A 136 17.77 -11.94 33.18
C LYS A 136 19.17 -11.36 33.38
N THR A 137 19.34 -10.48 34.37
CA THR A 137 20.59 -10.48 35.14
C THR A 137 20.56 -11.72 36.01
N SER A 138 21.03 -12.85 35.47
CA SER A 138 21.40 -13.99 36.31
C SER A 138 22.64 -13.57 37.09
N LYS A 139 22.44 -13.15 38.34
CA LYS A 139 23.49 -13.14 39.36
C LYS A 139 24.14 -14.52 39.34
N LYS A 140 25.41 -14.60 38.93
CA LYS A 140 26.29 -15.69 39.37
C LYS A 140 26.72 -15.29 40.78
N MET A 141 26.16 -15.97 41.78
CA MET A 141 26.87 -16.21 43.05
C MET A 141 27.69 -17.49 42.86
#